data_AF-A0AAI9TMB5-F1
#
_entry.id   AF-A0AAI9TMB5-F1
#
_cell.length_a   1.000
_cell.length_b   1.000
_cell.length_c   1.000
_cell.angle_alpha   90.00
_cell.angle_beta   90.00
_cell.angle_gamma   90.00
#
_symmetry.space_group_name_H-M   'P 1'
#
loop_
_entity.id
_entity.type
_entity.pdbx_description
1 polymer ?
#
loop_
_entity_poly.entity_id
_entity_poly.type
_entity_poly.pdbx_seq_one_letter_code
_entity_poly.pdbx_strand_id
1 'polypeptide(L)'
;MRSYSPSISRINTFRKRCYQFGFTAEVLKRAAELLAASTEWQRYLHLLDTGDSIDDIPVTSNRWPGSFSTVTRLQQQTMTVEGIHDRDRMQRTAEETRAGRRRILPLPDAEDEATPNSAALILLQTVSHLAHSNLAWVLNRVHFKCQFHTMKFNAFTDGALRSKQTRDIFAIVEAKKRLRTVGSKAILTQEACEIVGWVMNNSRETARFNEHFMLISLDRHELFITFASIEQVHMVHTTHAHVRK
;
A
#
# COMPACT_ATOMS: atom_id res chain seq x y z
N MET A 1 -11.50 -8.50 -20.75
CA MET A 1 -10.58 -9.01 -19.70
C MET A 1 -11.42 -9.34 -18.47
N ARG A 2 -11.61 -10.61 -18.10
CA ARG A 2 -12.20 -10.95 -16.81
C ARG A 2 -11.07 -10.88 -15.78
N SER A 3 -11.01 -9.80 -15.01
CA SER A 3 -10.12 -9.74 -13.85
C SER A 3 -10.72 -10.62 -12.77
N TYR A 4 -10.20 -11.83 -12.63
CA TYR A 4 -10.48 -12.65 -11.46
C TYR A 4 -9.53 -12.19 -10.36
N SER A 5 -9.95 -11.21 -9.57
CA SER A 5 -9.29 -10.95 -8.30
C SER A 5 -9.83 -11.91 -7.25
N PRO A 6 -9.02 -12.84 -6.72
CA PRO A 6 -9.31 -13.53 -5.48
C PRO A 6 -9.85 -12.60 -4.40
N SER A 7 -10.64 -13.17 -3.50
CA SER A 7 -11.14 -12.45 -2.34
C SER A 7 -9.98 -11.86 -1.53
N ILE A 8 -10.15 -10.60 -1.13
CA ILE A 8 -9.22 -9.92 -0.23
C ILE A 8 -9.06 -10.78 1.02
N SER A 9 -7.84 -11.28 1.20
CA SER A 9 -7.48 -12.13 2.31
C SER A 9 -7.04 -11.27 3.50
N ARG A 10 -7.47 -11.66 4.70
CA ARG A 10 -7.03 -11.00 5.94
C ARG A 10 -5.58 -11.37 6.22
N ILE A 11 -4.87 -10.52 6.98
CA ILE A 11 -3.47 -10.74 7.36
C ILE A 11 -3.17 -12.13 7.95
N ASN A 12 -4.11 -12.71 8.72
CA ASN A 12 -3.95 -14.05 9.29
C ASN A 12 -3.93 -15.15 8.21
N THR A 13 -4.71 -14.97 7.14
CA THR A 13 -4.70 -15.88 5.99
C THR A 13 -3.41 -15.70 5.20
N PHE A 14 -2.95 -14.46 4.99
CA PHE A 14 -1.67 -14.18 4.35
C PHE A 14 -0.50 -14.84 5.09
N ARG A 15 -0.42 -14.70 6.42
CA ARG A 15 0.63 -15.33 7.24
C ARG A 15 0.73 -16.83 7.03
N LYS A 16 -0.41 -17.52 6.86
CA LYS A 16 -0.45 -18.98 6.59
C LYS A 16 0.04 -19.36 5.18
N ARG A 17 0.08 -18.43 4.23
CA ARG A 17 0.38 -18.68 2.82
C ARG A 17 1.59 -17.91 2.28
N CYS A 18 2.18 -17.02 3.08
CA CYS A 18 3.25 -16.13 2.63
C CYS A 18 4.50 -16.89 2.13
N TYR A 19 4.73 -18.12 2.58
CA TYR A 19 5.79 -18.99 2.06
C TYR A 19 5.68 -19.21 0.53
N GLN A 20 4.47 -19.14 -0.04
CA GLN A 20 4.21 -19.26 -1.48
C GLN A 20 4.85 -18.12 -2.29
N PHE A 21 5.17 -16.99 -1.64
CA PHE A 21 5.80 -15.83 -2.25
C PHE A 21 7.29 -15.69 -1.87
N GLY A 22 7.88 -16.75 -1.31
CA GLY A 22 9.29 -16.78 -0.90
C GLY A 22 9.56 -16.24 0.52
N PHE A 23 8.53 -15.93 1.30
CA PHE A 23 8.71 -15.49 2.69
C PHE A 23 8.93 -16.70 3.62
N THR A 24 10.21 -16.98 3.94
CA THR A 24 10.56 -18.04 4.90
C THR A 24 10.33 -17.58 6.35
N ALA A 25 10.18 -18.53 7.26
CA ALA A 25 10.05 -18.24 8.69
C ALA A 25 11.26 -17.45 9.23
N GLU A 26 12.46 -17.73 8.73
CA GLU A 26 13.69 -17.03 9.09
C GLU A 26 13.65 -15.56 8.64
N VAL A 27 13.28 -15.30 7.38
CA VAL A 27 13.15 -13.94 6.84
C VAL A 27 12.13 -13.13 7.63
N LEU A 28 10.97 -13.73 7.94
CA LEU A 28 9.93 -13.07 8.74
C LEU A 28 10.37 -12.79 10.18
N LYS A 29 11.08 -13.73 10.80
CA LYS A 29 11.64 -13.54 12.14
C LYS A 29 12.65 -12.40 12.15
N ARG A 30 13.58 -12.38 11.19
CA ARG A 30 14.57 -11.31 11.04
C ARG A 30 13.91 -9.94 10.82
N ALA A 31 12.87 -9.87 9.99
CA ALA A 31 12.12 -8.64 9.76
C ALA A 31 11.42 -8.14 11.04
N ALA A 32 10.82 -9.06 11.83
CA ALA A 32 10.20 -8.71 13.10
C ALA A 32 11.23 -8.21 14.12
N GLU A 33 12.41 -8.83 14.20
CA GLU A 33 13.51 -8.38 15.07
C GLU A 33 14.00 -6.97 14.72
N LEU A 34 14.16 -6.66 13.43
CA LEU A 34 14.55 -5.32 12.96
C LEU A 34 13.53 -4.25 13.36
N LEU A 35 12.23 -4.55 13.19
CA LEU A 35 11.15 -3.64 13.58
C LEU A 35 11.06 -3.48 15.12
N ALA A 36 11.23 -4.57 15.86
CA ALA A 36 11.20 -4.56 17.32
C ALA A 36 12.36 -3.74 17.93
N ALA A 37 13.53 -3.77 17.29
CA ALA A 37 14.70 -3.01 17.72
C ALA A 37 14.58 -1.49 17.50
N SER A 38 13.67 -1.04 16.61
CA SER A 38 13.51 0.37 16.29
C SER A 38 12.55 1.07 17.27
N THR A 39 13.10 1.91 18.16
CA THR A 39 12.29 2.72 19.08
C THR A 39 11.39 3.72 18.34
N GLU A 40 11.85 4.24 17.20
CA GLU A 40 11.07 5.15 16.36
C GLU A 40 9.84 4.45 15.76
N TRP A 41 10.02 3.19 15.31
CA TRP A 41 8.90 2.36 14.84
C TRP A 41 7.88 2.10 15.94
N GLN A 42 8.33 1.77 17.16
CA GLN A 42 7.43 1.55 18.30
C GLN A 42 6.63 2.82 18.64
N ARG A 43 7.27 3.99 18.63
CA ARG A 43 6.58 5.27 18.86
C ARG A 43 5.58 5.57 17.75
N TYR A 44 5.95 5.32 16.49
CA TYR A 44 5.02 5.46 15.36
C TYR A 44 3.78 4.58 15.51
N LEU A 45 3.94 3.30 15.85
CA LEU A 45 2.80 2.41 16.11
C LEU A 45 1.94 2.91 17.28
N HIS A 46 2.57 3.38 18.36
CA HIS A 46 1.84 3.95 19.50
C HIS A 46 0.97 5.16 19.10
N LEU A 47 1.44 6.02 18.19
CA LEU A 47 0.65 7.14 17.68
C LEU A 47 -0.53 6.68 16.83
N LEU A 48 -0.35 5.62 16.02
CA LEU A 48 -1.47 5.04 15.28
C LEU A 48 -2.53 4.45 16.22
N ASP A 49 -2.11 3.74 17.26
CA ASP A 49 -3.01 3.08 18.22
C ASP A 49 -3.79 4.09 19.08
N THR A 50 -3.13 5.15 19.53
CA THR A 50 -3.74 6.20 20.37
C THR A 50 -4.56 7.20 19.55
N GLY A 51 -4.18 7.41 18.28
CA GLY A 51 -4.72 8.44 17.42
C GLY A 51 -4.33 9.85 17.87
N ASP A 52 -3.20 10.00 18.57
CA ASP A 52 -2.65 11.29 18.96
C ASP A 52 -2.24 12.12 17.73
N SER A 53 -2.58 13.40 17.71
CA SER A 53 -2.12 14.33 16.66
C SER A 53 -0.61 14.53 16.75
N ILE A 54 0.09 14.37 15.63
CA ILE A 54 1.55 14.59 15.58
C ILE A 54 1.91 16.07 15.78
N ASP A 55 0.98 16.98 15.51
CA ASP A 55 1.18 18.42 15.69
C ASP A 55 1.23 18.83 17.18
N ASP A 56 0.65 18.01 18.06
CA ASP A 56 0.64 18.23 19.51
C ASP A 56 1.85 17.60 20.21
N ILE A 57 2.79 17.02 19.46
CA ILE A 57 3.95 16.31 19.99
C ILE A 57 5.23 17.06 19.60
N PRO A 58 5.90 17.71 20.56
CA PRO A 58 7.17 18.37 20.30
C PRO A 58 8.25 17.39 19.82
N VAL A 59 9.15 17.84 18.95
CA VAL A 59 10.28 17.04 18.43
C VAL A 59 11.19 16.50 19.54
N THR A 60 11.28 17.23 20.66
CA THR A 60 12.07 16.84 21.84
C THR A 60 11.37 15.80 22.73
N SER A 61 10.10 15.49 22.44
CA SER A 61 9.31 14.54 23.23
C SER A 61 9.79 13.10 23.06
N ASN A 62 9.71 12.31 24.13
CA ASN A 62 9.92 10.86 24.06
C ASN A 62 8.81 10.13 23.26
N ARG A 63 7.71 10.82 22.92
CA ARG A 63 6.66 10.34 22.01
C ARG A 63 6.93 10.68 20.54
N TRP A 64 7.93 11.50 20.24
CA TRP A 64 8.25 11.86 18.86
C TRP A 64 8.72 10.63 18.06
N PRO A 65 8.10 10.32 16.92
CA PRO A 65 8.34 9.09 16.16
C PRO A 65 9.58 9.17 15.24
N GLY A 66 10.38 10.24 15.36
CA GLY A 66 11.64 10.39 14.63
C GLY A 66 11.44 10.36 13.11
N SER A 67 12.10 9.42 12.44
CA SER A 67 12.06 9.25 10.98
C SER A 67 10.65 8.94 10.42
N PHE A 68 9.71 8.54 11.27
CA PHE A 68 8.32 8.27 10.90
C PHE A 68 7.39 9.48 11.09
N SER A 69 7.90 10.64 11.52
CA SER A 69 7.09 11.85 11.74
C SER A 69 6.42 12.36 10.46
N THR A 70 7.15 12.44 9.35
CA THR A 70 6.60 12.83 8.04
C THR A 70 5.52 11.84 7.57
N VAL A 71 5.74 10.54 7.78
CA VAL A 71 4.76 9.50 7.47
C VAL A 71 3.47 9.75 8.25
N THR A 72 3.60 9.98 9.55
CA THR A 72 2.46 10.22 10.46
C THR A 72 1.66 11.45 10.02
N ARG A 73 2.34 12.57 9.71
CA ARG A 73 1.70 13.80 9.21
C ARG A 73 0.88 13.55 7.95
N LEU A 74 1.45 12.88 6.95
CA LEU A 74 0.77 12.62 5.67
C LEU A 74 -0.41 11.65 5.83
N GLN A 75 -0.31 10.67 6.73
CA GLN A 75 -1.44 9.80 7.04
C GLN A 75 -2.57 10.57 7.73
N GLN A 76 -2.26 11.40 8.72
CA GLN A 76 -3.26 12.25 9.39
C GLN A 76 -3.91 13.22 8.40
N GLN A 77 -3.15 13.78 7.46
CA GLN A 77 -3.70 14.60 6.38
C GLN A 77 -4.62 13.78 5.46
N THR A 78 -4.25 12.54 5.10
CA THR A 78 -5.12 11.64 4.30
C THR A 78 -6.45 11.36 5.02
N MET A 79 -6.44 11.31 6.35
CA MET A 79 -7.59 11.04 7.21
C MET A 79 -8.34 12.30 7.64
N THR A 80 -7.85 13.49 7.30
CA THR A 80 -8.48 14.78 7.64
C THR A 80 -8.98 15.43 6.37
N VAL A 81 -10.31 15.51 6.23
CA VAL A 81 -10.94 16.10 5.05
C VAL A 81 -11.83 17.24 5.53
N GLU A 82 -11.69 18.42 4.93
CA GLU A 82 -12.39 19.64 5.35
C GLU A 82 -12.15 19.98 6.83
N GLY A 83 -10.94 19.71 7.34
CA GLY A 83 -10.58 19.95 8.74
C GLY A 83 -11.21 18.98 9.75
N ILE A 84 -11.93 17.94 9.30
CA ILE A 84 -12.54 16.94 10.20
C ILE A 84 -11.84 15.60 10.00
N HIS A 85 -11.21 15.11 11.06
CA HIS A 85 -10.54 13.81 11.09
C HIS A 85 -11.56 12.66 11.04
N ASP A 86 -11.20 11.55 10.39
CA ASP A 86 -12.06 10.38 10.22
C ASP A 86 -12.59 9.82 11.54
N ARG A 87 -11.76 9.82 12.59
CA ARG A 87 -12.15 9.39 13.93
C ARG A 87 -13.37 10.17 14.45
N ASP A 88 -13.35 11.48 14.29
CA ASP A 88 -14.43 12.35 14.73
C ASP A 88 -15.69 12.14 13.87
N ARG A 89 -15.51 11.93 12.56
CA ARG A 89 -16.61 11.57 11.65
C ARG A 89 -17.27 10.25 12.06
N MET A 90 -16.47 9.24 12.38
CA MET A 90 -16.95 7.93 12.81
C MET A 90 -17.66 8.01 14.15
N GLN A 91 -17.14 8.76 15.12
CA GLN A 91 -17.77 8.93 16.42
C GLN A 91 -19.15 9.61 16.30
N ARG A 92 -19.24 10.72 15.56
CA ARG A 92 -20.52 11.40 15.28
C ARG A 92 -21.51 10.47 14.58
N THR A 93 -21.05 9.72 13.59
CA THR A 93 -21.90 8.75 12.86
C THR A 93 -22.39 7.64 13.80
N ALA A 94 -21.56 7.14 14.71
CA ALA A 94 -21.94 6.11 15.66
C ALA A 94 -22.98 6.60 16.67
N GLU A 95 -22.85 7.83 17.16
CA GLU A 95 -23.83 8.50 18.02
C GLU A 95 -25.17 8.69 17.30
N GLU A 96 -25.15 9.16 16.04
CA GLU A 96 -26.36 9.32 15.20
C GLU A 96 -27.04 7.99 14.85
N THR A 97 -26.26 6.93 14.61
CA THR A 97 -26.78 5.59 14.32
C THR A 97 -27.46 5.00 15.57
N ARG A 98 -26.87 5.18 16.77
CA ARG A 98 -27.50 4.79 18.05
C ARG A 98 -28.79 5.56 18.32
N ALA A 99 -28.87 6.81 17.87
CA ALA A 99 -30.09 7.62 17.90
C ALA A 99 -31.12 7.27 16.80
N GLY A 100 -30.89 6.19 16.02
CA GLY A 100 -31.80 5.69 15.00
C GLY A 100 -31.89 6.56 13.74
N ARG A 101 -30.95 7.48 13.52
CA ARG A 101 -31.12 8.58 12.56
C ARG A 101 -30.35 8.49 11.24
N ARG A 102 -29.45 7.52 10.98
CA ARG A 102 -28.83 7.40 9.64
C ARG A 102 -28.08 6.09 9.37
N ARG A 103 -27.85 5.82 8.08
CA ARG A 103 -26.97 4.78 7.53
C ARG A 103 -25.53 5.28 7.59
N ILE A 104 -24.57 4.42 7.94
CA ILE A 104 -23.13 4.76 7.99
C ILE A 104 -22.70 5.28 6.61
N LEU A 105 -22.34 6.56 6.52
CA LEU A 105 -21.83 7.16 5.29
C LEU A 105 -20.38 6.70 5.05
N PRO A 106 -19.99 6.40 3.80
CA PRO A 106 -18.60 6.12 3.48
C PRO A 106 -17.75 7.36 3.80
N LEU A 107 -16.52 7.13 4.22
CA LEU A 107 -15.56 8.22 4.44
C LEU A 107 -15.34 8.97 3.11
N PRO A 108 -15.20 10.31 3.15
CA PRO A 108 -14.97 11.09 1.94
C PRO A 108 -13.63 10.74 1.30
N ASP A 109 -13.47 11.01 0.00
CA ASP A 109 -12.17 10.98 -0.67
C ASP A 109 -11.19 11.90 0.07
N ALA A 110 -9.91 11.52 0.17
CA ALA A 110 -8.85 12.46 0.52
C ALA A 110 -8.78 13.60 -0.50
N GLU A 111 -8.19 14.73 -0.12
CA GLU A 111 -8.14 15.94 -0.95
C GLU A 111 -7.55 15.67 -2.34
N ASP A 112 -6.42 14.95 -2.38
CA ASP A 112 -5.71 14.58 -3.59
C ASP A 112 -5.06 13.19 -3.45
N GLU A 113 -4.72 12.54 -4.57
CA GLU A 113 -4.01 11.25 -4.59
C GLU A 113 -2.53 11.37 -4.18
N ALA A 114 -1.94 12.57 -4.29
CA ALA A 114 -0.54 12.83 -3.94
C ALA A 114 -0.24 12.58 -2.46
N THR A 115 -1.16 12.91 -1.55
CA THR A 115 -0.98 12.75 -0.10
C THR A 115 -0.91 11.28 0.32
N PRO A 116 -1.89 10.40 0.00
CA PRO A 116 -1.79 8.98 0.31
C PRO A 116 -0.62 8.30 -0.41
N ASN A 117 -0.29 8.69 -1.65
CA ASN A 117 0.90 8.19 -2.34
C ASN A 117 2.20 8.53 -1.58
N SER A 118 2.34 9.79 -1.18
CA SER A 118 3.51 10.25 -0.42
C SER A 118 3.61 9.56 0.93
N ALA A 119 2.49 9.40 1.63
CA ALA A 119 2.43 8.65 2.90
C ALA A 119 2.92 7.21 2.72
N ALA A 120 2.50 6.53 1.64
CA ALA A 120 2.91 5.18 1.30
C ALA A 120 4.41 5.06 1.07
N LEU A 121 4.93 5.84 0.12
CA LEU A 121 6.29 5.70 -0.36
C LEU A 121 7.28 6.11 0.70
N ILE A 122 7.00 7.16 1.48
CA ILE A 122 7.85 7.55 2.61
C ILE A 122 7.81 6.47 3.69
N LEU A 123 6.65 5.87 4.00
CA LEU A 123 6.59 4.73 4.94
C LEU A 123 7.47 3.56 4.46
N LEU A 124 7.32 3.19 3.19
CA LEU A 124 8.08 2.10 2.58
C LEU A 124 9.59 2.39 2.56
N GLN A 125 9.99 3.64 2.28
CA GLN A 125 11.39 4.08 2.37
C GLN A 125 11.92 4.00 3.80
N THR A 126 11.20 4.58 4.77
CA THR A 126 11.62 4.60 6.18
C THR A 126 11.72 3.20 6.77
N VAL A 127 10.76 2.31 6.47
CA VAL A 127 10.84 0.90 6.90
C VAL A 127 12.00 0.19 6.21
N SER A 128 12.20 0.40 4.91
CA SER A 128 13.32 -0.22 4.19
C SER A 128 14.67 0.26 4.71
N HIS A 129 14.81 1.47 5.28
CA HIS A 129 16.07 1.92 5.88
C HIS A 129 16.48 1.13 7.12
N LEU A 130 15.55 0.44 7.77
CA LEU A 130 15.86 -0.49 8.86
C LEU A 130 16.60 -1.74 8.37
N ALA A 131 16.55 -2.02 7.06
CA ALA A 131 17.26 -3.13 6.43
C ALA A 131 18.29 -2.60 5.42
N HIS A 132 19.54 -3.07 5.50
CA HIS A 132 20.52 -2.76 4.47
C HIS A 132 20.13 -3.47 3.16
N SER A 133 19.78 -2.69 2.12
CA SER A 133 19.35 -3.22 0.83
C SER A 133 19.84 -2.39 -0.36
N ASN A 134 20.13 -3.08 -1.47
CA ASN A 134 20.42 -2.48 -2.77
C ASN A 134 19.16 -2.08 -3.55
N LEU A 135 17.98 -2.18 -2.92
CA LEU A 135 16.71 -1.73 -3.48
C LEU A 135 16.32 -0.36 -2.92
N ALA A 136 15.55 0.41 -3.68
CA ALA A 136 15.00 1.69 -3.26
C ALA A 136 13.56 1.85 -3.74
N TRP A 137 12.69 2.30 -2.85
CA TRP A 137 11.38 2.80 -3.19
C TRP A 137 11.51 4.21 -3.78
N VAL A 138 10.81 4.48 -4.88
CA VAL A 138 10.89 5.75 -5.61
C VAL A 138 9.50 6.29 -5.96
N LEU A 139 9.37 7.62 -5.90
CA LEU A 139 8.19 8.36 -6.34
C LEU A 139 8.13 8.55 -7.86
N ASN A 140 9.16 8.12 -8.58
CA ASN A 140 9.13 8.16 -10.04
C ASN A 140 8.07 7.17 -10.55
N ARG A 141 7.12 7.71 -11.32
CA ARG A 141 6.18 6.91 -12.09
C ARG A 141 6.93 6.00 -13.05
N VAL A 142 6.50 4.74 -13.12
CA VAL A 142 6.98 3.82 -14.15
C VAL A 142 5.96 3.82 -15.29
N HIS A 143 6.45 4.02 -16.52
CA HIS A 143 5.62 4.02 -17.72
C HIS A 143 5.77 2.70 -18.46
N PHE A 144 4.68 1.95 -18.57
CA PHE A 144 4.60 0.75 -19.39
C PHE A 144 3.81 1.03 -20.66
N LYS A 145 4.39 0.68 -21.81
CA LYS A 145 3.75 0.78 -23.13
C LYS A 145 3.28 -0.61 -23.55
N CYS A 146 1.98 -0.78 -23.70
CA CYS A 146 1.40 -2.08 -24.05
C CYS A 146 0.89 -2.03 -25.48
N GLN A 147 1.42 -2.92 -26.33
CA GLN A 147 0.95 -3.08 -27.70
C GLN A 147 0.50 -4.51 -27.93
N PHE A 148 -0.81 -4.67 -28.12
CA PHE A 148 -1.44 -5.89 -28.62
C PHE A 148 -1.66 -5.76 -30.12
N HIS A 149 -2.09 -6.84 -30.77
CA HIS A 149 -2.31 -6.87 -32.20
C HIS A 149 -3.27 -5.76 -32.69
N THR A 150 -4.35 -5.50 -31.96
CA THR A 150 -5.40 -4.54 -32.36
C THR A 150 -5.54 -3.33 -31.42
N MET A 151 -4.81 -3.29 -30.31
CA MET A 151 -5.00 -2.27 -29.26
C MET A 151 -3.67 -1.86 -28.65
N LYS A 152 -3.57 -0.60 -28.26
CA LYS A 152 -2.47 -0.09 -27.45
C LYS A 152 -3.01 0.61 -26.21
N PHE A 153 -2.31 0.47 -25.10
CA PHE A 153 -2.58 1.28 -23.92
C PHE A 153 -1.28 1.65 -23.22
N ASN A 154 -1.33 2.67 -22.38
CA ASN A 154 -0.24 3.07 -21.50
C ASN A 154 -0.68 2.87 -20.06
N ALA A 155 0.19 2.34 -19.22
CA ALA A 155 -0.01 2.28 -17.79
C ALA A 155 1.08 3.10 -17.09
N PHE A 156 0.69 3.90 -16.11
CA PHE A 156 1.57 4.72 -15.31
C PHE A 156 1.35 4.37 -13.85
N THR A 157 2.40 3.99 -13.15
CA THR A 157 2.34 3.72 -11.71
C THR A 157 2.58 5.00 -10.92
N ASP A 158 2.23 5.01 -9.64
CA ASP A 158 2.51 6.10 -8.72
C ASP A 158 3.88 6.00 -8.02
N GLY A 159 4.50 4.83 -8.08
CA GLY A 159 5.86 4.59 -7.63
C GLY A 159 6.33 3.17 -7.93
N ALA A 160 7.52 2.83 -7.44
CA ALA A 160 8.09 1.49 -7.58
C ALA A 160 9.19 1.18 -6.55
N LEU A 161 9.40 -0.10 -6.29
CA LEU A 161 10.66 -0.63 -5.76
C LEU A 161 11.57 -0.96 -6.93
N ARG A 162 12.80 -0.46 -6.92
CA ARG A 162 13.79 -0.78 -7.96
C ARG A 162 15.18 -1.04 -7.42
N SER A 163 15.97 -1.77 -8.20
CA SER A 163 17.41 -1.90 -7.99
C SER A 163 18.10 -0.53 -8.09
N LYS A 164 18.95 -0.20 -7.11
CA LYS A 164 19.80 1.00 -7.15
C LYS A 164 20.86 0.92 -8.26
N GLN A 165 21.24 -0.29 -8.66
CA GLN A 165 22.29 -0.54 -9.64
C GLN A 165 21.73 -0.64 -11.06
N THR A 166 20.81 -1.59 -11.30
CA THR A 166 20.30 -1.91 -12.64
C THR A 166 19.07 -1.09 -13.02
N ARG A 167 18.41 -0.45 -12.05
CA ARG A 167 17.09 0.21 -12.19
C ARG A 167 15.94 -0.74 -12.49
N ASP A 168 16.16 -2.06 -12.48
CA ASP A 168 15.10 -3.05 -12.64
C ASP A 168 14.00 -2.87 -11.59
N ILE A 169 12.76 -3.00 -12.03
CA ILE A 169 11.58 -2.91 -11.17
C ILE A 169 11.37 -4.25 -10.46
N PHE A 170 11.17 -4.19 -9.14
CA PHE A 170 10.91 -5.34 -8.26
C PHE A 170 9.48 -5.33 -7.72
N ALA A 171 8.86 -4.15 -7.63
CA ALA A 171 7.47 -3.97 -7.26
C ALA A 171 6.98 -2.62 -7.78
N ILE A 172 5.67 -2.49 -7.96
CA ILE A 172 5.03 -1.23 -8.33
C ILE A 172 4.10 -0.75 -7.20
N VAL A 173 3.84 0.55 -7.17
CA VAL A 173 2.96 1.19 -6.19
C VAL A 173 1.87 1.95 -6.94
N GLU A 174 0.63 1.82 -6.46
CA GLU A 174 -0.53 2.55 -6.96
C GLU A 174 -1.31 3.15 -5.78
N ALA A 175 -1.68 4.42 -5.86
CA ALA A 175 -2.42 5.08 -4.79
C ALA A 175 -3.76 5.64 -5.30
N LYS A 176 -4.75 5.62 -4.42
CA LYS A 176 -6.08 6.17 -4.63
C LYS A 176 -6.47 7.00 -3.42
N LYS A 177 -7.11 8.14 -3.69
CA LYS A 177 -7.63 9.02 -2.63
C LYS A 177 -8.87 8.46 -1.92
N ARG A 178 -9.46 7.41 -2.47
CA ARG A 178 -10.73 6.82 -2.01
C ARG A 178 -10.54 5.43 -1.47
N LEU A 179 -11.48 4.98 -0.65
CA LEU A 179 -11.55 3.59 -0.20
C LEU A 179 -11.85 2.65 -1.37
N ARG A 180 -11.29 1.42 -1.33
CA ARG A 180 -11.48 0.40 -2.38
C ARG A 180 -12.95 0.06 -2.63
N THR A 181 -13.79 0.18 -1.60
CA THR A 181 -15.24 -0.05 -1.68
C THR A 181 -15.94 0.93 -2.62
N VAL A 182 -15.33 2.09 -2.90
CA VAL A 182 -15.82 3.11 -3.83
C VAL A 182 -15.07 2.97 -5.15
N GLY A 183 -15.75 2.48 -6.19
CA GLY A 183 -15.16 2.37 -7.53
C GLY A 183 -14.21 1.18 -7.73
N SER A 184 -14.34 0.13 -6.92
CA SER A 184 -13.50 -1.08 -6.95
C SER A 184 -13.18 -1.61 -8.36
N LYS A 185 -14.16 -1.65 -9.27
CA LYS A 185 -13.95 -2.14 -10.64
C LYS A 185 -12.94 -1.32 -11.43
N ALA A 186 -12.98 0.01 -11.29
CA ALA A 186 -12.04 0.90 -11.98
C ALA A 186 -10.62 0.75 -11.40
N ILE A 187 -10.51 0.72 -10.07
CA ILE A 187 -9.24 0.49 -9.37
C ILE A 187 -8.61 -0.83 -9.82
N LEU A 188 -9.34 -1.94 -9.71
CA LEU A 188 -8.85 -3.27 -10.11
C LEU A 188 -8.51 -3.36 -11.60
N THR A 189 -9.23 -2.63 -12.46
CA THR A 189 -8.91 -2.59 -13.90
C THR A 189 -7.58 -1.88 -14.14
N GLN A 190 -7.35 -0.74 -13.46
CA GLN A 190 -6.10 0.00 -13.57
C GLN A 190 -4.91 -0.82 -13.04
N GLU A 191 -5.03 -1.38 -11.83
CA GLU A 191 -4.00 -2.25 -11.22
C GLU A 191 -3.66 -3.44 -12.12
N ALA A 192 -4.66 -4.07 -12.73
CA ALA A 192 -4.44 -5.16 -13.67
C ALA A 192 -3.73 -4.69 -14.95
N CYS A 193 -4.07 -3.51 -15.47
CA CYS A 193 -3.39 -2.92 -16.62
C CYS A 193 -1.92 -2.62 -16.33
N GLU A 194 -1.58 -2.16 -15.12
CA GLU A 194 -0.20 -1.90 -14.70
C GLU A 194 0.60 -3.19 -14.58
N ILE A 195 0.05 -4.23 -13.95
CA ILE A 195 0.70 -5.55 -13.89
C ILE A 195 0.90 -6.09 -15.30
N VAL A 196 -0.13 -6.11 -16.15
CA VAL A 196 -0.01 -6.56 -17.54
C VAL A 196 1.04 -5.74 -18.29
N GLY A 197 1.09 -4.43 -18.08
CA GLY A 197 2.10 -3.58 -18.69
C GLY A 197 3.51 -3.88 -18.22
N TRP A 198 3.70 -4.12 -16.93
CA TRP A 198 4.97 -4.54 -16.37
C TRP A 198 5.43 -5.87 -17.01
N VAL A 199 4.53 -6.85 -17.08
CA VAL A 199 4.76 -8.16 -17.71
C VAL A 199 5.16 -8.05 -19.18
N MET A 200 4.48 -7.21 -19.96
CA MET A 200 4.76 -7.07 -21.40
C MET A 200 6.07 -6.36 -21.71
N ASN A 201 6.53 -5.49 -20.81
CA ASN A 201 7.71 -4.66 -21.03
C ASN A 201 8.99 -5.26 -20.41
N ASN A 202 8.89 -6.38 -19.69
CA ASN A 202 9.99 -6.94 -18.90
C ASN A 202 10.06 -8.47 -19.04
N SER A 203 11.20 -9.06 -18.69
CA SER A 203 11.34 -10.52 -18.66
C SER A 203 10.60 -11.11 -17.46
N ARG A 204 10.22 -12.40 -17.55
CA ARG A 204 9.66 -13.16 -16.42
C ARG A 204 10.57 -13.18 -15.19
N GLU A 205 11.87 -12.98 -15.38
CA GLU A 205 12.88 -12.91 -14.33
C GLU A 205 12.70 -11.69 -13.40
N THR A 206 11.86 -10.73 -13.80
CA THR A 206 11.45 -9.60 -12.94
C THR A 206 10.37 -9.98 -11.91
N ALA A 207 9.81 -11.19 -11.99
CA ALA A 207 8.89 -11.73 -10.99
C ALA A 207 9.66 -12.27 -9.76
N ARG A 208 10.11 -11.34 -8.91
CA ARG A 208 11.10 -11.62 -7.84
C ARG A 208 10.53 -12.29 -6.58
N PHE A 209 9.22 -12.44 -6.46
CA PHE A 209 8.57 -13.01 -5.27
C PHE A 209 8.07 -14.43 -5.55
N ASN A 210 9.01 -15.35 -5.76
CA ASN A 210 8.74 -16.73 -6.16
C ASN A 210 7.84 -16.79 -7.42
N GLU A 211 8.29 -16.17 -8.51
CA GLU A 211 7.56 -16.04 -9.79
C GLU A 211 6.30 -15.16 -9.76
N HIS A 212 6.12 -14.36 -8.70
CA HIS A 212 5.05 -13.38 -8.59
C HIS A 212 5.55 -11.94 -8.78
N PHE A 213 4.73 -11.14 -9.45
CA PHE A 213 4.82 -9.69 -9.52
C PHE A 213 4.13 -9.09 -8.29
N MET A 214 4.80 -8.16 -7.61
CA MET A 214 4.26 -7.49 -6.42
C MET A 214 3.75 -6.10 -6.76
N LEU A 215 2.49 -5.83 -6.42
CA LEU A 215 1.87 -4.50 -6.44
C LEU A 215 1.48 -4.12 -5.01
N ILE A 216 1.86 -2.92 -4.59
CA ILE A 216 1.37 -2.31 -3.35
C ILE A 216 0.32 -1.28 -3.74
N SER A 217 -0.89 -1.43 -3.23
CA SER A 217 -1.98 -0.48 -3.46
C SER A 217 -2.31 0.25 -2.17
N LEU A 218 -2.53 1.56 -2.25
CA LEU A 218 -3.09 2.33 -1.15
C LEU A 218 -4.41 2.93 -1.56
N ASP A 219 -5.46 2.58 -0.83
CA ASP A 219 -6.79 3.16 -1.01
C ASP A 219 -7.10 4.00 0.21
N ARG A 220 -6.78 5.29 0.10
CA ARG A 220 -6.83 6.26 1.19
C ARG A 220 -5.88 5.86 2.32
N HIS A 221 -6.39 5.41 3.46
CA HIS A 221 -5.58 4.96 4.60
C HIS A 221 -5.40 3.43 4.65
N GLU A 222 -6.00 2.68 3.72
CA GLU A 222 -5.87 1.22 3.65
C GLU A 222 -4.71 0.82 2.74
N LEU A 223 -3.90 -0.16 3.18
CA LEU A 223 -2.80 -0.71 2.38
C LEU A 223 -3.11 -2.16 1.99
N PHE A 224 -2.89 -2.46 0.72
CA PHE A 224 -3.04 -3.78 0.13
C PHE A 224 -1.74 -4.22 -0.54
N ILE A 225 -1.43 -5.51 -0.40
CA ILE A 225 -0.31 -6.13 -1.12
C ILE A 225 -0.89 -7.21 -2.02
N THR A 226 -0.56 -7.11 -3.30
CA THR A 226 -1.00 -8.01 -4.35
C THR A 226 0.19 -8.79 -4.88
N PHE A 227 0.07 -10.12 -4.91
CA PHE A 227 0.99 -11.00 -5.62
C PHE A 227 0.27 -11.60 -6.84
N ALA A 228 0.78 -11.30 -8.03
CA ALA A 228 0.25 -11.77 -9.30
C ALA A 228 1.21 -12.77 -9.96
N SER A 229 0.74 -13.98 -10.23
CA SER A 229 1.45 -14.94 -11.07
C SER A 229 1.01 -14.83 -12.53
N ILE A 230 1.92 -15.20 -13.45
CA ILE A 230 1.57 -15.46 -14.85
C ILE A 230 1.60 -16.98 -15.03
N GLU A 231 0.46 -17.64 -14.86
CA GLU A 231 0.38 -19.04 -15.28
C GLU A 231 0.37 -19.10 -16.81
N GLN A 232 1.02 -20.13 -17.39
CA GLN A 232 1.03 -20.33 -18.83
C GLN A 232 -0.41 -20.42 -19.35
N VAL A 233 -0.81 -19.39 -20.10
CA VAL A 233 -2.04 -19.28 -20.88
C VAL A 233 -3.31 -19.05 -20.03
N HIS A 234 -3.68 -17.76 -19.91
CA HIS A 234 -5.02 -17.17 -19.68
C HIS A 234 -5.50 -16.69 -18.30
N MET A 235 -4.79 -16.81 -17.18
CA MET A 235 -5.35 -16.33 -15.89
C MET A 235 -4.30 -15.64 -15.00
N VAL A 236 -4.56 -14.37 -14.63
CA VAL A 236 -3.84 -13.67 -13.56
C VAL A 236 -4.54 -14.01 -12.24
N HIS A 237 -3.86 -14.73 -11.36
CA HIS A 237 -4.32 -14.94 -9.98
C HIS A 237 -3.74 -13.83 -9.08
N THR A 238 -4.60 -12.93 -8.58
CA THR A 238 -4.19 -11.82 -7.69
C THR A 238 -4.54 -12.10 -6.23
N THR A 239 -3.57 -12.49 -5.40
CA THR A 239 -3.83 -12.61 -3.95
C THR A 239 -3.69 -11.25 -3.29
N HIS A 240 -4.80 -10.67 -2.83
CA HIS A 240 -4.83 -9.43 -2.07
C HIS A 240 -4.71 -9.72 -0.57
N ALA A 241 -3.75 -9.10 0.12
CA ALA A 241 -3.68 -9.09 1.58
C ALA A 241 -4.06 -7.70 2.12
N HIS A 242 -5.06 -7.63 3.00
CA HIS A 242 -5.46 -6.38 3.65
C HIS A 242 -4.76 -6.24 5.00
N VAL A 243 -4.03 -5.15 5.16
CA VAL A 243 -3.48 -4.70 6.44
C VAL A 243 -4.31 -3.49 6.88
N ARG A 244 -5.18 -3.69 7.88
CA ARG A 244 -5.74 -2.55 8.60
C ARG A 244 -4.62 -1.95 9.42
N LYS A 245 -4.41 -0.65 9.23
CA LYS A 245 -3.78 0.17 10.25
C LYS A 245 -4.82 0.44 11.33
#